data_AF-A0A3C0NJ30-F1
#
_entry.id   AF-A0A3C0NJ30-F1
#
_cell.length_a   1.000
_cell.length_b   1.000
_cell.length_c   1.000
_cell.angle_alpha   90.00
_cell.angle_beta   90.00
_cell.angle_gamma   90.00
#
_symmetry.space_group_name_H-M   'P 1'
#
loop_
_entity.id
_entity.type
_entity.pdbx_description
1 polymer ?
#
loop_
_entity_poly.entity_id
_entity_poly.type
_entity_poly.pdbx_seq_one_letter_code
_entity_poly.pdbx_strand_id
1 'polypeptide(L)'
;MTSSLPSRPFVAGSKITAPRLFVGRTEELDFITSLMIDMQPVSINVVGPRWIGKSSLLYHFFQTYEQRVAEPMRYAVIYLSLQDARCQSEDGFYQAVARQLWLNLTVQKSVALVEPLRVKPFNR
;
A
#
# COMPACT_ATOMS: atom_id res chain seq x y z
N MET A 1 -22.00 -3.18 24.25
CA MET A 1 -22.24 -1.82 23.74
C MET A 1 -22.00 -1.82 22.23
N THR A 2 -23.06 -1.86 21.44
CA THR A 2 -23.00 -1.86 19.96
C THR A 2 -22.91 -0.42 19.47
N SER A 3 -21.69 0.07 19.24
CA SER A 3 -21.48 1.39 18.65
C SER A 3 -21.94 1.36 17.18
N SER A 4 -22.96 2.14 16.85
CA SER A 4 -23.39 2.40 15.48
C SER A 4 -22.23 2.97 14.67
N LEU A 5 -21.91 2.35 13.53
CA LEU A 5 -20.91 2.87 12.59
C LEU A 5 -21.36 4.25 12.09
N PRO A 6 -20.49 5.28 12.08
CA PRO A 6 -20.85 6.60 11.60
C PRO A 6 -21.30 6.53 10.13
N SER A 7 -22.34 7.28 9.77
CA SER A 7 -23.00 7.21 8.45
C SER A 7 -22.13 7.66 7.26
N ARG A 8 -20.87 8.03 7.51
CA ARG A 8 -19.86 8.41 6.51
C ARG A 8 -18.49 7.89 6.95
N PRO A 9 -18.09 6.68 6.53
CA PRO A 9 -16.89 6.01 7.03
C PRO A 9 -15.58 6.76 6.70
N PHE A 10 -15.60 7.63 5.69
CA PHE A 10 -14.42 8.36 5.20
C PHE A 10 -14.31 9.81 5.70
N VAL A 11 -15.36 10.33 6.34
CA VAL A 11 -15.43 11.74 6.80
C VAL A 11 -14.84 11.90 8.21
N ALA A 12 -14.78 10.81 8.99
CA ALA A 12 -14.25 10.83 10.34
C ALA A 12 -12.73 10.56 10.37
N GLY A 13 -11.93 11.62 10.34
CA GLY A 13 -10.55 11.61 10.83
C GLY A 13 -9.48 10.98 9.93
N SER A 14 -8.53 10.28 10.55
CA SER A 14 -7.37 9.66 9.91
C SER A 14 -7.76 8.51 8.99
N LYS A 15 -6.81 8.05 8.18
CA LYS A 15 -6.91 6.82 7.37
C LYS A 15 -7.51 5.66 8.17
N ILE A 16 -8.49 4.96 7.60
CA ILE A 16 -9.07 3.75 8.20
C ILE A 16 -7.98 2.67 8.23
N THR A 17 -7.65 2.17 9.41
CA THR A 17 -6.61 1.14 9.59
C THR A 17 -7.14 -0.24 9.86
N ALA A 18 -8.37 -0.37 10.39
CA ALA A 18 -9.02 -1.65 10.61
C ALA A 18 -9.80 -2.06 9.34
N PRO A 19 -9.43 -3.17 8.66
CA PRO A 19 -10.05 -3.56 7.39
C PRO A 19 -11.58 -3.67 7.46
N ARG A 20 -12.11 -4.20 8.57
CA ARG A 20 -13.56 -4.37 8.81
C ARG A 20 -14.38 -3.09 8.81
N LEU A 21 -13.74 -1.93 8.96
CA LEU A 21 -14.40 -0.62 8.96
C LEU A 21 -14.40 0.03 7.58
N PHE A 22 -13.69 -0.55 6.60
CA PHE A 22 -13.69 -0.10 5.22
C PHE A 22 -14.92 -0.69 4.51
N VAL A 23 -15.75 0.16 3.92
CA VAL A 23 -17.04 -0.24 3.30
C VAL A 23 -17.19 0.44 1.94
N GLY A 24 -17.70 -0.31 0.96
CA GLY A 24 -17.88 0.15 -0.42
C GLY A 24 -16.57 0.23 -1.21
N ARG A 25 -16.58 0.97 -2.31
CA ARG A 25 -15.44 1.18 -3.22
C ARG A 25 -14.90 -0.09 -3.89
N THR A 26 -15.77 -1.08 -4.09
CA THR A 26 -15.39 -2.35 -4.71
C THR A 26 -14.91 -2.12 -6.15
N GLU A 27 -15.63 -1.31 -6.93
CA GLU A 27 -15.28 -0.99 -8.31
C GLU A 27 -13.88 -0.36 -8.43
N GLU A 28 -13.53 0.57 -7.54
CA GLU A 28 -12.19 1.17 -7.56
C GLU A 28 -11.09 0.18 -7.15
N LEU A 29 -11.38 -0.76 -6.24
CA LEU A 29 -10.43 -1.81 -5.87
C LEU A 29 -10.25 -2.82 -7.00
N ASP A 30 -11.32 -3.19 -7.68
CA ASP A 30 -11.30 -4.10 -8.83
C ASP A 30 -10.52 -3.47 -9.98
N PHE A 31 -10.69 -2.17 -10.21
CA PHE A 31 -9.91 -1.42 -11.18
C PHE A 31 -8.41 -1.35 -10.82
N ILE A 32 -8.06 -1.09 -9.56
CA ILE A 32 -6.64 -1.14 -9.14
C ILE A 32 -6.06 -2.53 -9.35
N THR A 33 -6.84 -3.57 -9.04
CA THR A 33 -6.41 -4.97 -9.15
C THR A 33 -6.23 -5.40 -10.61
N SER A 34 -7.11 -4.97 -11.52
CA SER A 34 -7.02 -5.33 -12.94
C SER A 34 -5.73 -4.83 -13.59
N LEU A 35 -5.20 -3.70 -13.11
CA LEU A 35 -3.95 -3.12 -13.60
C LEU A 35 -2.69 -3.85 -13.10
N MET A 36 -2.83 -4.80 -12.18
CA MET A 36 -1.70 -5.64 -11.73
C MET A 36 -1.51 -6.90 -12.58
N ILE A 37 -2.47 -7.23 -13.45
CA ILE A 37 -2.52 -8.50 -14.18
C ILE A 37 -1.44 -8.58 -15.29
N ASP A 38 -0.98 -7.44 -15.80
CA ASP A 38 -0.05 -7.38 -16.94
C ASP A 38 1.43 -7.13 -16.53
N MET A 39 2.35 -7.52 -17.41
CA MET A 39 3.81 -7.47 -17.15
C MET A 39 4.41 -6.06 -17.10
N GLN A 40 3.66 -5.01 -17.46
CA GLN A 40 4.21 -3.66 -17.51
C GLN A 40 3.85 -2.87 -16.24
N PRO A 41 4.84 -2.28 -15.54
CA PRO A 41 4.56 -1.41 -14.42
C PRO A 41 3.70 -0.22 -14.85
N VAL A 42 2.51 -0.08 -14.27
CA VAL A 42 1.61 1.07 -14.51
C VAL A 42 1.57 1.95 -13.27
N SER A 43 1.74 3.26 -13.47
CA SER A 43 1.51 4.25 -12.42
C SER A 43 0.02 4.60 -12.36
N ILE A 44 -0.56 4.55 -11.15
CA ILE A 44 -1.98 4.82 -10.92
C ILE A 44 -2.11 6.01 -9.97
N ASN A 45 -2.90 7.01 -10.38
CA ASN A 45 -3.20 8.18 -9.56
C ASN A 45 -4.66 8.16 -9.09
N VAL A 46 -4.88 8.12 -7.78
CA VAL A 46 -6.21 8.27 -7.18
C VAL A 46 -6.43 9.74 -6.83
N VAL A 47 -7.27 10.43 -7.61
CA VAL A 47 -7.54 11.87 -7.47
C VAL A 47 -8.98 12.09 -7.02
N GLY A 48 -9.20 13.15 -6.23
CA GLY A 48 -10.54 13.53 -5.77
C GLY A 48 -10.49 14.45 -4.54
N PRO A 49 -11.65 14.92 -4.06
CA PRO A 49 -11.73 15.85 -2.93
C PRO A 49 -11.01 15.37 -1.67
N ARG A 50 -10.61 16.31 -0.81
CA ARG A 50 -10.06 15.99 0.52
C ARG A 50 -11.13 15.24 1.33
N TRP A 51 -10.69 14.27 2.14
CA TRP A 51 -11.54 13.45 3.04
C TRP A 51 -12.57 12.55 2.36
N ILE A 52 -12.35 12.17 1.09
CA ILE A 52 -13.19 11.18 0.40
C ILE A 52 -12.70 9.73 0.56
N GLY A 53 -11.65 9.52 1.36
CA GLY A 53 -11.15 8.18 1.71
C GLY A 53 -10.04 7.62 0.82
N LYS A 54 -9.37 8.43 -0.02
CA LYS A 54 -8.31 7.97 -0.94
C LYS A 54 -7.17 7.21 -0.25
N SER A 55 -6.64 7.75 0.85
CA SER A 55 -5.59 7.07 1.62
C SER A 55 -6.10 5.78 2.27
N SER A 56 -7.39 5.73 2.66
CA SER A 56 -8.03 4.53 3.20
C SER A 56 -8.21 3.47 2.11
N LEU A 57 -8.57 3.86 0.89
CA LEU A 57 -8.67 2.96 -0.28
C LEU A 57 -7.34 2.27 -0.56
N LEU A 58 -6.25 3.04 -0.73
CA LEU A 58 -4.92 2.49 -1.01
C LEU A 58 -4.39 1.62 0.13
N TYR A 59 -4.70 1.98 1.38
CA TYR A 59 -4.28 1.17 2.52
C TYR A 59 -5.11 -0.10 2.68
N HIS A 60 -6.41 -0.05 2.41
CA HIS A 60 -7.25 -1.24 2.40
C HIS A 60 -6.82 -2.20 1.28
N PHE A 61 -6.48 -1.67 0.11
CA PHE A 61 -5.85 -2.44 -0.95
C PHE A 61 -4.57 -3.12 -0.45
N PHE A 62 -3.64 -2.37 0.14
CA PHE A 62 -2.42 -2.93 0.75
C PHE A 62 -2.71 -4.05 1.78
N GLN A 63 -3.77 -3.93 2.58
CA GLN A 63 -4.15 -4.94 3.56
C GLN A 63 -4.79 -6.19 2.95
N THR A 64 -5.34 -6.10 1.74
CA THR A 64 -6.19 -7.15 1.15
C THR A 64 -5.72 -7.63 -0.23
N TYR A 65 -4.58 -7.14 -0.72
CA TYR A 65 -4.11 -7.44 -2.08
C TYR A 65 -3.98 -8.95 -2.33
N GLU A 66 -3.52 -9.71 -1.34
CA GLU A 66 -3.34 -11.17 -1.46
C GLU A 66 -4.63 -11.92 -1.78
N GLN A 67 -5.77 -11.36 -1.38
CA GLN A 67 -7.10 -11.92 -1.61
C GLN A 67 -7.70 -11.48 -2.95
N ARG A 68 -7.07 -10.51 -3.63
CA ARG A 68 -7.60 -9.83 -4.80
C ARG A 68 -6.86 -10.20 -6.09
N VAL A 69 -5.55 -10.39 -6.01
CA VAL A 69 -4.72 -10.75 -7.17
C VAL A 69 -4.66 -12.26 -7.35
N ALA A 70 -4.61 -12.73 -8.61
CA ALA A 70 -4.59 -14.16 -8.91
C ALA A 70 -3.30 -14.86 -8.45
N GLU A 71 -2.15 -14.17 -8.52
CA GLU A 71 -0.83 -14.73 -8.18
C GLU A 71 -0.13 -13.86 -7.12
N PRO A 72 -0.60 -13.86 -5.85
CA PRO A 72 -0.11 -12.91 -4.83
C PRO A 72 1.38 -13.07 -4.50
N MET A 73 1.93 -14.27 -4.70
CA MET A 73 3.35 -14.57 -4.48
C MET A 73 4.27 -13.88 -5.49
N ARG A 74 3.75 -13.37 -6.62
CA ARG A 74 4.53 -12.62 -7.60
C ARG A 74 4.78 -11.17 -7.19
N TYR A 75 4.11 -10.68 -6.16
CA TYR A 75 4.16 -9.28 -5.75
C TYR A 75 4.70 -9.13 -4.32
N ALA A 76 5.62 -8.17 -4.17
CA ALA A 76 5.96 -7.60 -2.88
C ALA A 76 5.29 -6.22 -2.79
N VAL A 77 4.24 -6.10 -1.97
CA VAL A 77 3.50 -4.84 -1.81
C VAL A 77 3.96 -4.15 -0.53
N ILE A 78 4.26 -2.85 -0.63
CA ILE A 78 4.60 -1.99 0.51
C ILE A 78 3.66 -0.78 0.52
N TYR A 79 3.44 -0.22 1.71
CA TYR A 79 2.69 1.03 1.87
C TYR A 79 3.60 2.09 2.48
N LEU A 80 3.69 3.24 1.82
CA LEU A 80 4.45 4.41 2.28
C LEU A 80 3.55 5.63 2.30
N SER A 81 3.64 6.40 3.40
CA SER A 81 3.06 7.75 3.47
C SER A 81 4.14 8.76 3.09
N LEU A 82 3.89 9.57 2.07
CA LEU A 82 4.78 10.69 1.73
C LEU A 82 4.70 11.84 2.74
N GLN A 83 3.78 11.79 3.71
CA GLN A 83 3.74 12.72 4.84
C GLN A 83 4.67 12.29 5.99
N ASP A 84 5.26 11.09 5.91
CA ASP A 84 6.26 10.66 6.87
C ASP A 84 7.50 11.57 6.77
N ALA A 85 8.07 11.95 7.91
CA ALA A 85 9.26 12.81 7.95
C ALA A 85 10.44 12.21 7.17
N ARG A 86 10.54 10.87 7.15
CA ARG A 86 11.57 10.14 6.40
C ARG A 86 11.39 10.26 4.89
N CYS A 87 10.19 10.57 4.40
CA CYS A 87 9.90 10.68 2.97
C CYS A 87 9.97 12.13 2.45
N GLN A 88 10.48 13.09 3.23
CA GLN A 88 10.58 14.51 2.84
C GLN A 88 11.82 14.84 1.99
N SER A 89 12.73 13.88 1.82
CA SER A 89 13.86 13.95 0.88
C SER A 89 13.88 12.72 -0.02
N GLU A 90 14.53 12.83 -1.19
CA GLU A 90 14.68 11.72 -2.12
C GLU A 90 15.41 10.53 -1.47
N ASP A 91 16.55 10.78 -0.82
CA ASP A 91 17.32 9.75 -0.11
C ASP A 91 16.49 9.09 0.99
N GLY A 92 15.76 9.89 1.76
CA GLY A 92 14.92 9.39 2.84
C GLY A 92 13.76 8.53 2.30
N PHE A 93 13.17 8.92 1.17
CA PHE A 93 12.16 8.12 0.48
C PHE A 93 12.72 6.76 0.04
N TYR A 94 13.88 6.73 -0.63
CA TYR A 94 14.48 5.46 -1.06
C TYR A 94 14.91 4.58 0.12
N GLN A 95 15.43 5.17 1.20
CA GLN A 95 15.71 4.43 2.44
C GLN A 95 14.43 3.85 3.05
N ALA A 96 13.32 4.60 3.03
CA ALA A 96 12.03 4.10 3.50
C ALA A 96 11.51 2.94 2.63
N VAL A 97 11.63 3.03 1.30
CA VAL A 97 11.31 1.94 0.37
C VAL A 97 12.14 0.69 0.67
N ALA A 98 13.47 0.83 0.71
CA ALA A 98 14.38 -0.27 0.98
C ALA A 98 14.06 -0.95 2.33
N ARG A 99 13.82 -0.16 3.38
CA ARG A 99 13.45 -0.69 4.69
C ARG A 99 12.13 -1.44 4.69
N GLN A 100 11.10 -0.95 3.99
CA GLN A 100 9.81 -1.67 3.92
C GLN A 100 9.93 -2.96 3.10
N LEU A 101 10.68 -2.95 2.00
CA LEU A 101 10.96 -4.15 1.22
C LEU A 101 11.75 -5.17 2.03
N TRP A 102 12.73 -4.73 2.82
CA TRP A 102 13.46 -5.60 3.73
C TRP A 102 12.56 -6.28 4.76
N LEU A 103 11.57 -5.57 5.29
CA LEU A 103 10.62 -6.15 6.27
C LEU A 103 9.53 -7.02 5.63
N ASN A 104 9.41 -7.02 4.30
CA ASN A 104 8.38 -7.77 3.58
C ASN A 104 8.74 -9.27 3.52
N LEU A 105 7.81 -10.13 3.95
CA LEU A 105 8.03 -11.59 4.02
C LEU A 105 8.22 -12.23 2.64
N THR A 106 7.54 -11.76 1.59
CA THR A 106 7.71 -12.26 0.22
C THR A 106 9.14 -12.00 -0.26
N VAL A 107 9.68 -10.82 0.05
CA VAL A 107 11.07 -10.47 -0.25
C VAL A 107 12.03 -11.35 0.54
N GLN A 108 11.82 -11.51 1.86
CA GLN A 108 12.70 -12.31 2.72
C GLN A 108 12.77 -13.79 2.33
N LYS A 109 11.73 -14.32 1.69
CA LYS A 109 11.70 -15.71 1.19
C LYS A 109 12.45 -15.90 -0.14
N SER A 110 12.81 -14.82 -0.83
CA SER A 110 13.49 -14.86 -2.12
C SER A 110 14.95 -14.44 -1.99
N VAL A 111 15.87 -15.40 -2.05
CA VAL A 111 17.32 -15.14 -1.97
C VAL A 111 17.78 -14.12 -3.02
N ALA A 112 17.22 -14.21 -4.23
CA ALA A 112 17.52 -13.29 -5.33
C ALA A 112 17.16 -11.82 -5.03
N LEU A 113 16.18 -11.58 -4.15
CA LEU A 113 15.76 -10.22 -3.75
C LEU A 113 16.46 -9.75 -2.47
N VAL A 114 16.83 -10.67 -1.57
CA VAL A 114 17.50 -10.33 -0.30
C VAL A 114 18.94 -9.88 -0.53
N GLU A 115 19.70 -10.55 -1.41
CA GLU A 115 21.12 -10.24 -1.63
C GLU A 115 21.37 -8.78 -2.05
N PRO A 116 20.66 -8.21 -3.04
CA PRO A 116 20.82 -6.79 -3.39
C PRO A 116 20.40 -5.84 -2.25
N LEU A 117 19.46 -6.23 -1.40
CA LEU A 117 18.97 -5.40 -0.31
C LEU A 117 19.85 -5.47 0.95
N ARG A 118 20.83 -6.40 1.00
CA ARG A 118 21.79 -6.54 2.12
C ARG A 118 22.88 -5.46 2.12
N VAL A 119 23.09 -4.77 1.00
CA VAL A 119 24.19 -3.80 0.86
C VAL A 119 23.98 -2.61 1.79
N LYS A 120 24.99 -2.34 2.63
CA LYS A 120 25.09 -1.10 3.40
C LYS A 120 26.31 -0.30 2.93
N PRO A 121 26.16 1.01 2.67
CA PRO A 121 24.90 1.76 2.65
C PRO A 121 24.14 1.50 1.34
N PHE A 122 22.84 1.81 1.31
CA PHE A 122 22.15 2.14 0.05
C PHE A 122 22.69 3.49 -0.44
N ASN A 123 23.97 3.51 -0.83
CA ASN A 123 24.56 4.63 -1.54
C ASN A 123 24.22 4.41 -3.00
N ARG A 124 23.45 5.34 -3.56
CA ARG A 124 23.22 5.42 -4.99
C ARG A 124 24.41 6.07 -5.67
#